data_AF-A0A0Q4MHH4-F1
#
_entry.id   AF-A0A0Q4MHH4-F1
#
_cell.length_a   1.000
_cell.length_b   1.000
_cell.length_c   1.000
_cell.angle_alpha   90.00
_cell.angle_beta   90.00
_cell.angle_gamma   90.00
#
_symmetry.space_group_name_H-M   'P 1'
#
loop_
_entity.id
_entity.type
_entity.pdbx_description
1 polymer ?
#
loop_
_entity_poly.entity_id
_entity_poly.type
_entity_poly.pdbx_seq_one_letter_code
_entity_poly.pdbx_strand_id
1 'polypeptide(L)'
;MSKKLIIAGVVALIATYAGLRQPDGQTSHSATGTMADTAARSTHSGSASRAERTETAGYGSVARGAGGESERGSAAGSPATTIDRLTAESRVANYIQQHQRLPDYYIRKSAARRQGWDPAKGNLCQVLPGRAIGGDRFSNREGGLPEKSGRSWYEADVNYQCGRRGADRLLYSSDGLIFVTRDHYRRFEQVK
;
A
#
# COMPACT_ATOMS: atom_id res chain seq x y z
N MET A 1 -5.42 60.07 -14.46
CA MET A 1 -5.51 60.93 -13.27
C MET A 1 -5.15 60.13 -12.04
N SER A 2 -4.05 60.50 -11.40
CA SER A 2 -3.35 59.75 -10.37
C SER A 2 -3.91 60.05 -8.99
N LYS A 3 -4.15 59.03 -8.17
CA LYS A 3 -4.13 59.18 -6.70
C LYS A 3 -3.31 58.05 -6.09
N LYS A 4 -2.03 58.37 -5.84
CA LYS A 4 -1.19 57.70 -4.85
C LYS A 4 -1.61 58.24 -3.48
N LEU A 5 -1.77 57.38 -2.48
CA LEU A 5 -1.73 57.77 -1.07
C LEU A 5 -0.83 56.78 -0.32
N ILE A 6 0.19 57.34 0.30
CA ILE A 6 1.25 56.74 1.11
C ILE A 6 0.95 57.10 2.56
N ILE A 7 0.94 56.13 3.47
CA ILE A 7 1.04 56.30 4.93
C ILE A 7 1.78 55.02 5.44
N ALA A 8 3.10 55.00 5.68
CA ALA A 8 3.88 55.49 6.85
C ALA A 8 3.19 55.14 8.18
N GLY A 9 3.52 54.07 8.93
CA GLY A 9 4.83 53.68 9.45
C GLY A 9 4.82 53.83 10.98
N VAL A 10 4.80 52.73 11.73
CA VAL A 10 5.17 52.63 13.18
C VAL A 10 5.74 51.21 13.36
N VAL A 11 7.06 51.03 13.28
CA VAL A 11 8.04 51.03 14.38
C VAL A 11 7.82 49.90 15.40
N ALA A 12 8.87 49.10 15.51
CA ALA A 12 9.01 47.81 16.16
C ALA A 12 8.98 47.83 17.70
N LEU A 13 8.63 46.68 18.30
CA LEU A 13 9.06 46.33 19.65
C LEU A 13 9.72 44.95 19.60
N ILE A 14 11.05 44.97 19.63
CA ILE A 14 11.93 43.82 19.78
C ILE A 14 11.97 43.49 21.28
N ALA A 15 11.62 42.26 21.64
CA ALA A 15 11.93 41.71 22.96
C ALA A 15 12.89 40.52 22.79
N THR A 16 14.19 40.82 22.74
CA THR A 16 15.26 39.86 23.01
C THR A 16 15.39 39.70 24.52
N TYR A 17 15.12 38.50 25.04
CA TYR A 17 15.61 38.09 26.36
C TYR A 17 16.68 37.02 26.15
N ALA A 18 17.91 37.38 26.51
CA ALA A 18 19.07 36.52 26.60
C ALA A 18 19.57 36.50 28.05
N GLY A 19 20.06 35.33 28.49
CA GLY A 19 20.76 35.11 29.78
C GLY A 19 19.82 34.61 30.87
N LEU A 20 20.07 33.48 31.54
CA LEU A 20 21.29 33.18 32.28
C LEU A 20 21.71 31.71 32.22
N ARG A 21 23.02 31.48 32.37
CA ARG A 21 23.74 30.21 32.38
C ARG A 21 24.37 29.99 33.77
N GLN A 22 24.63 28.71 34.08
CA GLN A 22 25.64 28.11 35.00
C GLN A 22 25.12 27.56 36.37
N PRO A 23 25.85 26.66 37.07
CA PRO A 23 26.33 25.33 36.64
C PRO A 23 26.32 24.24 37.78
N ASP A 24 26.72 23.02 37.42
CA ASP A 24 27.39 21.94 38.20
C ASP A 24 26.71 21.14 39.35
N GLY A 25 27.01 19.83 39.37
CA GLY A 25 26.81 18.91 40.52
C GLY A 25 26.49 17.46 40.13
N GLN A 26 27.40 16.72 39.49
CA GLN A 26 28.19 15.61 40.07
C GLN A 26 27.45 14.30 40.49
N THR A 27 27.81 13.23 39.76
CA THR A 27 28.16 11.87 40.20
C THR A 27 27.16 10.98 40.95
N SER A 28 26.92 9.80 40.37
CA SER A 28 27.09 8.53 41.09
C SER A 28 27.45 7.39 40.12
N HIS A 29 28.62 6.80 40.35
CA HIS A 29 29.10 5.54 39.79
C HIS A 29 28.40 4.33 40.42
N SER A 30 28.29 3.22 39.68
CA SER A 30 28.64 1.84 40.07
C SER A 30 28.10 0.89 38.98
N ALA A 31 28.96 0.21 38.21
CA ALA A 31 29.47 -1.16 38.47
C ALA A 31 28.37 -2.22 38.23
N THR A 32 28.52 -3.42 37.66
CA THR A 32 29.58 -4.29 37.11
C THR A 32 28.84 -5.61 36.75
N GLY A 33 29.36 -6.44 35.84
CA GLY A 33 28.89 -7.84 35.62
C GLY A 33 28.79 -8.17 34.13
N THR A 34 29.78 -8.75 33.43
CA THR A 34 30.52 -10.02 33.57
C THR A 34 29.77 -11.25 33.03
N MET A 35 30.15 -11.61 31.79
CA MET A 35 30.51 -12.95 31.24
C MET A 35 29.48 -14.07 30.96
N ALA A 36 29.91 -14.87 29.96
CA ALA A 36 29.59 -16.25 29.58
C ALA A 36 28.40 -16.44 28.61
N ASP A 37 28.63 -16.78 27.34
CA ASP A 37 29.15 -18.04 26.76
C ASP A 37 28.13 -19.19 26.83
N THR A 38 27.82 -19.79 25.67
CA THR A 38 27.55 -21.22 25.46
C THR A 38 27.06 -21.45 24.03
N ALA A 39 27.87 -22.17 23.27
CA ALA A 39 27.53 -22.83 22.02
C ALA A 39 26.58 -24.02 22.24
N ALA A 40 25.68 -24.30 21.29
CA ALA A 40 25.25 -25.67 21.01
C ALA A 40 24.67 -25.82 19.59
N ARG A 41 25.13 -26.90 18.97
CA ARG A 41 24.90 -27.42 17.62
C ARG A 41 23.91 -28.58 17.70
N SER A 42 23.06 -28.77 16.69
CA SER A 42 22.41 -30.07 16.32
C SER A 42 21.47 -29.79 15.14
N THR A 43 21.73 -30.14 13.87
CA THR A 43 21.73 -31.46 13.19
C THR A 43 20.61 -32.43 13.59
N HIS A 44 19.56 -32.49 12.75
CA HIS A 44 18.91 -33.77 12.47
C HIS A 44 18.53 -33.92 10.99
N SER A 45 19.02 -35.04 10.47
CA SER A 45 18.83 -35.64 9.16
C SER A 45 17.64 -36.63 9.23
N GLY A 46 17.05 -36.92 8.08
CA GLY A 46 16.30 -38.16 7.82
C GLY A 46 14.84 -37.92 7.44
N SER A 47 14.21 -38.71 6.58
CA SER A 47 14.66 -39.70 5.61
C SER A 47 13.46 -39.99 4.69
N ALA A 48 13.72 -40.65 3.58
CA ALA A 48 12.81 -41.02 2.51
C ALA A 48 11.62 -41.90 2.91
N SER A 49 10.55 -41.88 2.08
CA SER A 49 9.81 -43.04 1.53
C SER A 49 8.54 -42.52 0.83
N ARG A 50 8.49 -42.50 -0.51
CA ARG A 50 7.95 -43.55 -1.41
C ARG A 50 6.68 -44.23 -0.89
N ALA A 51 5.56 -43.96 -1.55
CA ALA A 51 4.47 -44.91 -1.72
C ALA A 51 3.79 -44.68 -3.08
N GLU A 52 3.79 -45.73 -3.89
CA GLU A 52 3.12 -45.91 -5.17
C GLU A 52 1.59 -46.09 -5.01
N ARG A 53 0.83 -45.62 -6.02
CA ARG A 53 -0.34 -46.29 -6.61
C ARG A 53 -0.80 -45.46 -7.83
N THR A 54 -0.71 -45.92 -9.09
CA THR A 54 -1.69 -46.77 -9.82
C THR A 54 -3.14 -46.45 -9.39
N GLU A 55 -4.10 -46.12 -10.22
CA GLU A 55 -4.44 -46.53 -11.58
C GLU A 55 -5.77 -45.77 -11.88
N THR A 56 -6.08 -45.37 -13.12
CA THR A 56 -7.46 -45.26 -13.64
C THR A 56 -7.46 -44.57 -15.01
N ALA A 57 -7.96 -45.29 -16.02
CA ALA A 57 -9.12 -44.88 -16.83
C ALA A 57 -9.14 -45.71 -18.12
N GLY A 58 -9.94 -46.78 -18.08
CA GLY A 58 -10.40 -47.49 -19.26
C GLY A 58 -11.40 -46.64 -20.06
N TYR A 59 -11.28 -46.75 -21.37
CA TYR A 59 -12.02 -46.06 -22.42
C TYR A 59 -13.32 -46.81 -22.77
N GLY A 60 -14.37 -46.07 -23.11
CA GLY A 60 -15.59 -46.57 -23.76
C GLY A 60 -16.87 -46.17 -23.00
N SER A 61 -18.00 -45.82 -23.62
CA SER A 61 -18.38 -45.58 -25.01
C SER A 61 -19.84 -45.08 -25.00
N VAL A 62 -20.16 -44.15 -25.90
CA VAL A 62 -21.46 -43.87 -26.57
C VAL A 62 -22.80 -44.01 -25.81
N ALA A 63 -23.64 -42.97 -25.85
CA ALA A 63 -24.86 -42.93 -26.69
C ALA A 63 -25.74 -41.71 -26.37
N ARG A 64 -26.53 -41.36 -27.39
CA ARG A 64 -27.35 -40.17 -27.62
C ARG A 64 -28.63 -40.16 -26.78
N GLY A 65 -29.13 -38.98 -26.45
CA GLY A 65 -30.49 -38.73 -25.98
C GLY A 65 -30.85 -37.25 -26.14
N ALA A 66 -31.87 -36.98 -26.97
CA ALA A 66 -32.32 -35.66 -27.38
C ALA A 66 -33.39 -35.07 -26.43
N GLY A 67 -33.57 -33.75 -26.50
CA GLY A 67 -34.84 -33.08 -26.23
C GLY A 67 -34.97 -32.40 -24.88
N GLY A 68 -35.18 -31.08 -24.90
CA GLY A 68 -35.61 -30.31 -23.73
C GLY A 68 -35.10 -28.88 -23.74
N GLU A 69 -35.68 -28.04 -24.61
CA GLU A 69 -35.64 -26.59 -24.45
C GLU A 69 -36.21 -26.23 -23.08
N SER A 70 -35.39 -25.57 -22.26
CA SER A 70 -35.89 -24.79 -21.14
C SER A 70 -35.13 -23.48 -21.16
N GLU A 71 -35.77 -22.48 -21.77
CA GLU A 71 -35.43 -21.08 -21.63
C GLU A 71 -35.55 -20.68 -20.16
N ARG A 72 -34.48 -20.93 -19.40
CA ARG A 72 -34.18 -20.13 -18.22
C ARG A 72 -33.29 -19.01 -18.69
N GLY A 73 -33.85 -17.81 -18.73
CA GLY A 73 -33.12 -16.56 -18.81
C GLY A 73 -32.03 -16.54 -17.75
N SER A 74 -30.85 -16.99 -18.16
CA SER A 74 -29.60 -16.81 -17.44
C SER A 74 -29.30 -15.34 -17.60
N ALA A 75 -29.72 -14.53 -16.63
CA ALA A 75 -29.18 -13.21 -16.43
C ALA A 75 -27.68 -13.41 -16.27
N ALA A 76 -26.95 -13.27 -17.37
CA ALA A 76 -25.52 -13.37 -17.45
C ALA A 76 -24.97 -12.28 -16.53
N GLY A 77 -24.74 -12.65 -15.27
CA GLY A 77 -24.04 -11.83 -14.32
C GLY A 77 -22.76 -11.40 -14.99
N SER A 78 -22.58 -10.09 -15.13
CA SER A 78 -21.36 -9.52 -15.69
C SER A 78 -20.17 -10.22 -15.02
N PRO A 79 -19.15 -10.67 -15.78
CA PRO A 79 -18.02 -11.37 -15.19
C PRO A 79 -17.48 -10.51 -14.04
N ALA A 80 -17.46 -11.10 -12.83
CA ALA A 80 -16.96 -10.42 -11.65
C ALA A 80 -15.58 -9.86 -12.00
N THR A 81 -15.45 -8.53 -12.00
CA THR A 81 -14.19 -7.90 -12.40
C THR A 81 -13.15 -8.27 -11.36
N THR A 82 -12.08 -8.93 -11.81
CA THR A 82 -11.00 -9.40 -10.95
C THR A 82 -10.19 -8.22 -10.39
N ILE A 83 -9.57 -8.40 -9.22
CA ILE A 83 -8.89 -7.30 -8.51
C ILE A 83 -7.71 -6.72 -9.30
N ASP A 84 -7.04 -7.52 -10.14
CA ASP A 84 -6.00 -7.06 -11.06
C ASP A 84 -6.55 -6.08 -12.10
N ARG A 85 -7.73 -6.37 -12.68
CA ARG A 85 -8.40 -5.47 -13.62
C ARG A 85 -8.94 -4.22 -12.94
N LEU A 86 -9.45 -4.35 -11.71
CA LEU A 86 -9.87 -3.19 -10.92
C LEU A 86 -8.68 -2.28 -10.59
N THR A 87 -7.55 -2.85 -10.23
CA THR A 87 -6.36 -2.09 -9.82
C THR A 87 -5.43 -1.73 -10.99
N ALA A 88 -5.82 -1.98 -12.24
CA ALA A 88 -5.04 -1.57 -13.40
C ALA A 88 -4.71 -0.08 -13.34
N GLU A 89 -3.43 0.26 -13.48
CA GLU A 89 -2.90 1.62 -13.25
C GLU A 89 -3.71 2.72 -13.96
N SER A 90 -3.92 2.58 -15.27
CA SER A 90 -4.64 3.57 -16.08
C SER A 90 -6.09 3.76 -15.65
N ARG A 91 -6.76 2.69 -15.23
CA ARG A 91 -8.13 2.72 -14.69
C ARG A 91 -8.19 3.54 -13.42
N VAL A 92 -7.27 3.28 -12.48
CA VAL A 92 -7.23 3.96 -11.19
C VAL A 92 -6.84 5.43 -11.35
N ALA A 93 -5.84 5.73 -12.20
CA ALA A 93 -5.43 7.09 -12.50
C ALA A 93 -6.57 7.92 -13.11
N ASN A 94 -7.29 7.37 -14.10
CA ASN A 94 -8.44 8.05 -14.70
C ASN A 94 -9.56 8.29 -13.69
N TYR A 95 -9.83 7.33 -12.80
CA TYR A 95 -10.85 7.50 -11.76
C TYR A 95 -10.48 8.61 -10.78
N ILE A 96 -9.23 8.62 -10.29
CA ILE A 96 -8.77 9.66 -9.36
C ILE A 96 -8.78 11.03 -10.03
N GLN A 97 -8.41 11.12 -11.31
CA GLN A 97 -8.47 12.38 -12.06
C GLN A 97 -9.90 12.95 -12.10
N GLN A 98 -10.90 12.09 -12.27
CA GLN A 98 -12.31 12.51 -12.40
C GLN A 98 -12.98 12.76 -11.05
N HIS A 99 -12.60 12.01 -10.01
CA HIS A 99 -13.33 11.99 -8.73
C HIS A 99 -12.53 12.52 -7.54
N GLN A 100 -11.24 12.82 -7.72
CA GLN A 100 -10.30 13.26 -6.68
C GLN A 100 -10.24 12.36 -5.44
N ARG A 101 -10.60 11.08 -5.60
CA ARG A 101 -10.60 10.06 -4.55
C ARG A 101 -10.36 8.68 -5.15
N LEU A 102 -9.96 7.75 -4.30
CA LEU A 102 -9.84 6.34 -4.71
C LEU A 102 -11.23 5.71 -4.95
N PRO A 103 -11.29 4.72 -5.86
CA PRO A 103 -12.41 3.80 -5.94
C PRO A 103 -12.67 3.07 -4.62
N ASP A 104 -13.92 2.68 -4.38
CA ASP A 104 -14.35 2.17 -3.07
C ASP A 104 -13.76 0.79 -2.72
N TYR A 105 -13.19 0.06 -3.68
CA TYR A 105 -12.50 -1.21 -3.41
C TYR A 105 -11.12 -1.04 -2.76
N TYR A 106 -10.62 0.18 -2.60
CA TYR A 106 -9.42 0.44 -1.81
C TYR A 106 -9.71 0.50 -0.31
N ILE A 107 -8.77 0.00 0.48
CA ILE A 107 -8.81 0.04 1.95
C ILE A 107 -7.46 0.48 2.51
N ARG A 108 -7.48 1.35 3.53
CA ARG A 108 -6.25 1.78 4.22
C ARG A 108 -5.58 0.62 4.94
N LYS A 109 -4.25 0.65 5.03
CA LYS A 109 -3.43 -0.38 5.69
C LYS A 109 -3.93 -0.70 7.10
N SER A 110 -4.26 0.33 7.89
CA SER A 110 -4.72 0.15 9.28
C SER A 110 -6.08 -0.56 9.37
N ALA A 111 -7.01 -0.26 8.46
CA ALA A 111 -8.31 -0.90 8.41
C ALA A 111 -8.19 -2.35 7.93
N ALA A 112 -7.36 -2.63 6.93
CA ALA A 112 -7.10 -3.99 6.48
C ALA A 112 -6.49 -4.85 7.60
N ARG A 113 -5.51 -4.32 8.35
CA ARG A 113 -4.91 -5.05 9.49
C ARG A 113 -5.92 -5.39 10.57
N ARG A 114 -6.85 -4.49 10.89
CA ARG A 114 -7.93 -4.76 11.85
C ARG A 114 -8.86 -5.90 11.40
N GLN A 115 -8.94 -6.16 10.09
CA GLN A 115 -9.72 -7.24 9.50
C GLN A 115 -8.89 -8.52 9.28
N GLY A 116 -7.70 -8.62 9.89
CA GLY A 116 -6.86 -9.82 9.81
C GLY A 116 -5.87 -9.87 8.65
N TRP A 117 -5.67 -8.76 7.92
CA TRP A 117 -4.61 -8.71 6.91
C TRP A 117 -3.23 -8.72 7.56
N ASP A 118 -2.44 -9.72 7.20
CA ASP A 118 -1.04 -9.89 7.51
C ASP A 118 -0.20 -9.75 6.22
N PRO A 119 0.58 -8.67 6.08
CA PRO A 119 1.41 -8.44 4.90
C PRO A 119 2.43 -9.56 4.64
N ALA A 120 2.96 -10.20 5.68
CA ALA A 120 3.97 -11.26 5.55
C ALA A 120 3.36 -12.54 4.97
N LYS A 121 2.09 -12.81 5.29
CA LYS A 121 1.33 -13.94 4.74
C LYS A 121 0.76 -13.69 3.35
N GLY A 122 0.68 -12.43 2.91
CA GLY A 122 0.05 -12.08 1.63
C GLY A 122 -1.45 -12.45 1.58
N ASN A 123 -2.13 -12.45 2.72
CA ASN A 123 -3.48 -13.00 2.86
C ASN A 123 -4.61 -12.00 2.55
N LEU A 124 -4.32 -10.83 1.93
CA LEU A 124 -5.33 -9.76 1.79
C LEU A 124 -6.60 -10.24 1.10
N CYS A 125 -6.50 -10.89 -0.06
CA CYS A 125 -7.67 -11.39 -0.79
C CYS A 125 -8.41 -12.53 -0.07
N GLN A 126 -7.79 -13.19 0.90
CA GLN A 126 -8.43 -14.24 1.70
C GLN A 126 -9.32 -13.61 2.77
N VAL A 127 -8.82 -12.58 3.46
CA VAL A 127 -9.55 -11.91 4.55
C VAL A 127 -10.46 -10.79 4.06
N LEU A 128 -10.14 -10.20 2.90
CA LEU A 128 -10.85 -9.07 2.30
C LEU A 128 -10.95 -9.28 0.76
N PRO A 129 -11.82 -10.20 0.30
CA PRO A 129 -12.01 -10.44 -1.13
C PRO A 129 -12.36 -9.18 -1.90
N GLY A 130 -11.73 -8.99 -3.07
CA GLY A 130 -11.99 -7.84 -3.94
C GLY A 130 -11.47 -6.50 -3.41
N ARG A 131 -10.57 -6.49 -2.42
CA ARG A 131 -9.95 -5.26 -1.90
C ARG A 131 -8.49 -5.12 -2.29
N ALA A 132 -8.03 -3.88 -2.36
CA ALA A 132 -6.62 -3.51 -2.54
C ALA A 132 -6.19 -2.46 -1.50
N ILE A 133 -4.89 -2.38 -1.21
CA ILE A 133 -4.38 -1.40 -0.24
C ILE A 133 -4.25 -0.01 -0.87
N GLY A 134 -4.77 1.02 -0.21
CA GLY A 134 -4.60 2.40 -0.66
C GLY A 134 -5.30 3.44 0.21
N GLY A 135 -4.91 4.70 -0.01
CA GLY A 135 -5.47 5.87 0.67
C GLY A 135 -4.74 6.26 1.95
N ASP A 136 -3.58 5.65 2.23
CA ASP A 136 -2.69 6.09 3.29
C ASP A 136 -1.86 7.30 2.83
N ARG A 137 -1.46 8.16 3.79
CA ARG A 137 -0.63 9.33 3.51
C ARG A 137 0.77 8.91 3.09
N PHE A 138 1.24 9.43 1.96
CA PHE A 138 2.61 9.31 1.51
C PHE A 138 3.40 10.54 1.96
N SER A 139 4.47 10.36 2.74
CA SER A 139 5.16 11.49 3.38
C SER A 139 6.12 12.26 2.48
N ASN A 140 6.47 11.73 1.30
CA ASN A 140 7.44 12.34 0.38
C ASN A 140 8.78 12.74 1.04
N ARG A 141 9.27 11.96 2.01
CA ARG A 141 10.48 12.32 2.80
C ARG A 141 11.74 12.45 1.97
N GLU A 142 11.82 11.70 0.87
CA GLU A 142 12.95 11.70 -0.06
C GLU A 142 12.82 12.80 -1.14
N GLY A 143 11.71 13.56 -1.15
CA GLY A 143 11.52 14.69 -2.07
C GLY A 143 11.36 14.31 -3.55
N GLY A 144 11.02 13.05 -3.85
CA GLY A 144 10.88 12.56 -5.23
C GLY A 144 9.65 13.07 -5.99
N LEU A 145 8.69 13.69 -5.29
CA LEU A 145 7.49 14.29 -5.87
C LEU A 145 7.46 15.82 -5.66
N PRO A 146 6.82 16.59 -6.57
CA PRO A 146 6.74 18.04 -6.44
C PRO A 146 6.04 18.51 -5.16
N GLU A 147 6.68 19.41 -4.43
CA GLU A 147 6.14 20.00 -3.20
C GLU A 147 5.46 21.35 -3.45
N LYS A 148 4.41 21.63 -2.67
CA LYS A 148 3.69 22.90 -2.67
C LYS A 148 3.02 23.08 -1.31
N SER A 149 2.97 24.31 -0.79
CA SER A 149 2.26 24.59 0.46
C SER A 149 0.80 24.13 0.38
N GLY A 150 0.33 23.41 1.40
CA GLY A 150 -1.00 22.80 1.44
C GLY A 150 -1.17 21.52 0.63
N ARG A 151 -0.19 21.10 -0.18
CA ARG A 151 -0.24 19.82 -0.90
C ARG A 151 0.00 18.66 0.05
N SER A 152 -0.89 17.68 -0.02
CA SER A 152 -0.71 16.37 0.61
C SER A 152 -0.60 15.28 -0.46
N TRP A 153 0.18 14.25 -0.17
CA TRP A 153 0.35 13.08 -1.03
C TRP A 153 -0.25 11.83 -0.38
N TYR A 154 -0.79 10.95 -1.22
CA TYR A 154 -1.38 9.67 -0.84
C TYR A 154 -0.90 8.57 -1.79
N GLU A 155 -0.94 7.32 -1.33
CA GLU A 155 -0.52 6.16 -2.12
C GLU A 155 -1.65 5.14 -2.30
N ALA A 156 -1.61 4.39 -3.40
CA ALA A 156 -2.44 3.22 -3.64
C ALA A 156 -1.66 2.14 -4.41
N ASP A 157 -1.91 0.87 -4.09
CA ASP A 157 -1.42 -0.25 -4.88
C ASP A 157 -2.11 -0.26 -6.25
N VAL A 158 -1.35 -0.46 -7.31
CA VAL A 158 -1.87 -0.71 -8.65
C VAL A 158 -1.31 -2.03 -9.17
N ASN A 159 -1.96 -2.61 -10.19
CA ASN A 159 -1.60 -3.88 -10.79
C ASN A 159 -1.52 -5.03 -9.75
N TYR A 160 -2.41 -5.03 -8.75
CA TYR A 160 -2.39 -5.99 -7.66
C TYR A 160 -3.07 -7.32 -8.05
N GLN A 161 -2.37 -8.43 -7.86
CA GLN A 161 -2.79 -9.76 -8.34
C GLN A 161 -3.12 -10.75 -7.20
N CYS A 162 -3.59 -10.25 -6.05
CA CYS A 162 -3.67 -11.02 -4.81
C CYS A 162 -2.29 -11.50 -4.30
N GLY A 163 -2.25 -12.14 -3.13
CA GLY A 163 -1.00 -12.56 -2.50
C GLY A 163 -0.21 -11.40 -1.89
N ARG A 164 1.11 -11.48 -1.96
CA ARG A 164 2.01 -10.41 -1.50
C ARG A 164 1.88 -9.18 -2.42
N ARG A 165 1.93 -7.99 -1.83
CA ARG A 165 1.89 -6.73 -2.58
C ARG A 165 3.13 -6.59 -3.46
N GLY A 166 2.95 -6.17 -4.71
CA GLY A 166 4.05 -5.89 -5.65
C GLY A 166 4.76 -4.56 -5.38
N ALA A 167 5.56 -4.11 -6.34
CA ALA A 167 6.31 -2.85 -6.29
C ALA A 167 5.49 -1.63 -6.70
N ASP A 168 4.47 -1.84 -7.53
CA ASP A 168 3.79 -0.77 -8.23
C ASP A 168 2.87 0.04 -7.32
N ARG A 169 3.01 1.37 -7.39
CA ARG A 169 2.18 2.30 -6.63
C ARG A 169 1.79 3.47 -7.50
N LEU A 170 0.55 3.92 -7.32
CA LEU A 170 0.08 5.21 -7.77
C LEU A 170 0.14 6.19 -6.60
N LEU A 171 0.64 7.39 -6.88
CA LEU A 171 0.77 8.50 -5.95
C LEU A 171 -0.13 9.62 -6.45
N TYR A 172 -1.03 10.12 -5.61
CA TYR A 172 -1.92 11.20 -5.99
C TYR A 172 -1.90 12.33 -4.97
N SER A 173 -1.90 13.56 -5.45
CA SER A 173 -1.89 14.74 -4.60
C SER A 173 -3.30 15.24 -4.30
N SER A 174 -3.44 15.99 -3.22
CA SER A 174 -4.68 16.68 -2.85
C SER A 174 -5.13 17.73 -3.87
N ASP A 175 -4.25 18.13 -4.78
CA ASP A 175 -4.50 19.11 -5.84
C ASP A 175 -4.45 18.52 -7.26
N GLY A 176 -4.55 17.19 -7.38
CA GLY A 176 -4.87 16.51 -8.64
C GLY A 176 -3.69 15.99 -9.48
N LEU A 177 -2.45 16.11 -9.01
CA LEU A 177 -1.30 15.49 -9.67
C LEU A 177 -1.33 13.97 -9.46
N ILE A 178 -0.96 13.21 -10.49
CA ILE A 178 -0.87 11.75 -10.40
C ILE A 178 0.46 11.26 -10.96
N PHE A 179 1.16 10.49 -10.14
CA PHE A 179 2.42 9.84 -10.47
C PHE A 179 2.31 8.33 -10.25
N VAL A 180 3.23 7.59 -10.85
CA VAL A 180 3.38 6.15 -10.63
C VAL A 180 4.84 5.79 -10.36
N THR A 181 5.06 4.75 -9.58
CA THR A 181 6.35 4.10 -9.39
C THR A 181 6.17 2.61 -9.63
N ARG A 182 7.16 1.98 -10.26
CA ARG A 182 7.19 0.52 -10.56
C ARG A 182 8.41 -0.16 -9.91
N ASP A 183 9.08 0.56 -9.03
CA ASP A 183 10.36 0.14 -8.44
C ASP A 183 10.43 0.46 -6.94
N HIS A 184 9.29 0.36 -6.25
CA HIS A 184 9.18 0.64 -4.81
C HIS A 184 9.67 2.05 -4.44
N TYR A 185 9.10 3.07 -5.09
CA TYR A 185 9.30 4.49 -4.79
C TYR A 185 10.71 5.04 -5.13
N ARG A 186 11.51 4.31 -5.93
CA ARG A 186 12.85 4.78 -6.33
C ARG A 186 12.78 5.82 -7.46
N ARG A 187 11.83 5.65 -8.39
CA ARG A 187 11.55 6.58 -9.47
C ARG A 187 10.06 6.84 -9.60
N PHE A 188 9.73 8.04 -10.04
CA PHE A 188 8.35 8.50 -10.24
C PHE A 188 8.18 9.02 -11.66
N GLU A 189 7.09 8.59 -12.30
CA GLU A 189 6.67 9.05 -13.62
C GLU A 189 5.32 9.76 -13.48
N GLN A 190 5.23 10.99 -13.99
CA GLN A 190 3.95 11.70 -14.00
C GLN A 190 3.04 11.11 -15.09
N VAL A 191 1.78 10.86 -14.74
CA VAL A 191 0.79 10.30 -15.67
C VAL A 191 -0.40 11.22 -15.90
N LYS A 192 -0.69 12.15 -14.97
CA LYS A 192 -1.73 13.18 -15.08
C LYS A 192 -1.33 14.49 -14.42
#